data_AF-A0A2T2VLX1-F1
#
_entry.id   AF-A0A2T2VLX1-F1
#
_cell.length_a   1.000
_cell.length_b   1.000
_cell.length_c   1.000
_cell.angle_alpha   90.00
_cell.angle_beta   90.00
_cell.angle_gamma   90.00
#
_symmetry.space_group_name_H-M   'P 1'
#
loop_
_entity.id
_entity.type
_entity.pdbx_description
1 polymer ?
#
loop_
_entity_poly.entity_id
_entity_poly.type
_entity_poly.pdbx_seq_one_letter_code
_entity_poly.pdbx_strand_id
1 'polypeptide(L)' 'MEKSANEHINKLLHEASEDGQLISPVLPEEIKNYLIDIDGTICDDIPNEEPERMATATLYPDALETLNKWYEEG' A
#
# COMPACT_ATOMS: atom_id res chain seq x y z
N MET A 1 -18.68 10.90 -12.25
CA MET A 1 -17.46 11.26 -11.49
C MET A 1 -17.08 10.01 -10.73
N GLU A 2 -16.10 9.26 -11.23
CA GLU A 2 -15.61 8.08 -10.54
C GLU A 2 -14.98 8.54 -9.23
N LYS A 3 -15.56 8.08 -8.13
CA LYS A 3 -14.95 8.20 -6.81
C LYS A 3 -13.64 7.46 -6.88
N SER A 4 -12.53 8.14 -6.57
CA SER A 4 -11.22 7.49 -6.46
C SER A 4 -11.38 6.22 -5.60
N ALA A 5 -10.80 5.10 -6.02
CA ALA A 5 -10.89 3.81 -5.32
C ALA A 5 -10.57 3.94 -3.81
N ASN A 6 -9.81 4.98 -3.44
CA ASN A 6 -9.34 5.25 -2.09
C ASN A 6 -10.12 6.35 -1.34
N GLU A 7 -11.28 6.80 -1.84
CA GLU A 7 -12.09 7.82 -1.14
C GLU A 7 -12.46 7.44 0.30
N HIS A 8 -12.59 6.14 0.57
CA HIS A 8 -12.88 5.65 1.92
C HIS A 8 -11.66 5.78 2.84
N ILE A 9 -10.44 5.54 2.34
CA ILE A 9 -9.18 5.71 3.10
C ILE A 9 -8.98 7.19 3.48
N ASN A 10 -9.24 8.10 2.54
CA ASN A 10 -9.13 9.55 2.82
C ASN A 10 -10.04 10.02 3.95
N LYS A 11 -11.12 9.30 4.26
CA LYS A 11 -12.00 9.60 5.41
C LYS A 11 -11.49 9.04 6.73
N LEU A 12 -10.56 8.10 6.70
CA LEU A 12 -9.94 7.49 7.87
C LEU A 12 -8.67 8.23 8.31
N LEU A 13 -8.01 8.93 7.38
CA LEU A 13 -6.81 9.69 7.66
C LEU A 13 -7.07 10.85 8.63
N HIS A 14 -6.22 10.98 9.64
CA HIS A 14 -6.23 12.08 10.60
C HIS A 14 -5.13 13.09 10.27
N GLU A 15 -5.43 14.37 10.36
CA GLU A 15 -4.42 15.42 10.28
C GLU A 15 -3.38 15.24 11.39
N ALA A 16 -2.10 15.39 11.03
CA ALA A 16 -1.00 15.23 11.95
C ALA A 16 -0.08 16.46 11.89
N SER A 17 0.49 16.81 13.04
CA SER A 17 1.49 17.87 13.15
C SER A 17 2.59 17.51 14.14
N GLU A 18 3.80 17.95 13.84
CA GLU A 18 4.99 17.79 14.68
C GLU A 18 5.70 19.15 14.74
N ASP A 19 6.06 19.59 15.95
CA ASP A 19 6.69 20.91 16.20
C ASP A 19 5.94 22.11 15.59
N GLY A 20 4.61 22.03 15.54
CA GLY A 20 3.75 23.07 14.96
C GLY A 20 3.72 23.10 13.44
N GLN A 21 4.36 22.14 12.76
CA GLN A 21 4.30 21.97 11.31
C GLN A 21 3.35 20.81 10.95
N LEU A 22 2.55 20.99 9.91
CA LEU A 22 1.73 19.92 9.36
C LEU A 22 2.64 18.86 8.72
N ILE A 23 2.40 17.59 9.07
CA ILE A 23 3.08 16.44 8.46
C ILE A 23 2.06 15.62 7.64
N SER A 24 2.54 14.55 7.01
CA SER A 24 1.64 13.62 6.32
C SER A 24 0.57 13.10 7.29
N PRO A 25 -0.70 13.06 6.86
CA PRO A 25 -1.77 12.53 7.70
C PRO A 25 -1.51 11.06 8.02
N VAL A 26 -2.00 10.63 9.17
CA VAL A 26 -1.75 9.29 9.71
C VAL A 26 -3.03 8.48 9.80
N LEU A 27 -2.91 7.16 9.81
CA LEU A 27 -4.03 6.29 10.16
C LEU A 27 -4.22 6.28 11.69
N PRO A 28 -5.47 6.12 12.16
CA PRO A 28 -5.78 5.86 13.57
C PRO A 28 -5.01 4.65 14.12
N GLU A 29 -4.68 4.66 15.41
CA GLU A 29 -3.90 3.59 16.05
C GLU A 29 -4.60 2.23 16.04
N GLU A 30 -5.94 2.22 16.02
CA GLU A 30 -6.75 1.01 15.96
C GLU A 30 -6.75 0.34 14.58
N ILE A 31 -6.31 1.05 13.54
CA ILE A 31 -6.24 0.50 12.19
C ILE A 31 -4.89 -0.18 12.01
N LYS A 32 -4.93 -1.48 11.73
CA LYS A 32 -3.73 -2.21 11.36
C LYS A 32 -3.33 -1.85 9.93
N ASN A 33 -2.11 -1.35 9.77
CA ASN A 33 -1.52 -1.05 8.47
C ASN A 33 -0.31 -1.95 8.23
N TYR A 34 -0.25 -2.54 7.03
CA TYR A 34 0.90 -3.34 6.60
C TYR A 34 1.74 -2.52 5.61
N LEU A 35 3.04 -2.42 5.86
CA LEU A 35 4.00 -1.93 4.89
C LEU A 35 4.57 -3.12 4.13
N ILE A 36 4.28 -3.19 2.83
CA ILE A 36 4.63 -4.33 1.97
C ILE A 36 5.63 -3.85 0.95
N ASP A 37 6.77 -4.54 0.88
CA ASP A 37 7.75 -4.35 -0.16
C ASP A 37 7.26 -4.94 -1.50
N ILE A 38 7.74 -4.43 -2.63
CA ILE A 38 7.20 -4.79 -3.95
C ILE A 38 8.09 -5.84 -4.63
N ASP A 39 9.20 -5.39 -5.20
CA ASP A 39 10.08 -6.21 -6.04
C ASP A 39 10.83 -7.21 -5.16
N GLY A 40 10.77 -8.49 -5.52
CA GLY A 40 11.35 -9.57 -4.72
C GLY A 40 10.51 -9.97 -3.49
N THR A 41 9.39 -9.30 -3.22
CA THR A 41 8.49 -9.62 -2.11
C THR A 41 7.09 -10.08 -2.57
N ILE A 42 6.41 -9.34 -3.45
CA ILE A 42 5.09 -9.73 -3.99
C ILE A 42 5.13 -10.06 -5.48
N CYS A 43 6.20 -9.66 -6.16
CA CYS A 43 6.43 -9.93 -7.57
C CYS A 43 7.93 -10.11 -7.86
N ASP A 44 8.24 -10.41 -9.13
CA ASP A 44 9.61 -10.53 -9.64
C ASP A 44 10.52 -9.40 -9.15
N ASP A 45 11.77 -9.74 -8.79
CA ASP A 45 12.82 -8.77 -8.44
C ASP A 45 13.35 -8.11 -9.72
N ILE A 46 12.89 -6.89 -9.99
CA ILE A 46 13.21 -6.14 -11.21
C ILE A 46 14.01 -4.88 -10.84
N PRO A 47 15.22 -4.70 -11.42
CA PRO A 47 15.99 -3.47 -11.25
C PRO A 47 15.22 -2.23 -11.77
N ASN A 48 15.35 -1.11 -11.07
CA ASN A 48 14.70 0.16 -11.45
C ASN A 48 15.17 0.70 -12.81
N GLU A 49 16.36 0.29 -13.25
CA GLU A 49 16.93 0.64 -14.55
C GLU A 49 16.27 -0.10 -15.73
N GLU A 50 15.38 -1.06 -15.47
CA GLU A 50 14.68 -1.88 -16.48
C GLU A 50 13.14 -1.73 -16.40
N PRO A 51 12.59 -0.51 -16.50
CA PRO A 51 11.18 -0.23 -16.27
C PRO A 51 10.23 -0.93 -17.25
N GLU A 52 10.70 -1.31 -18.44
CA GLU A 52 9.92 -2.05 -19.42
C GLU A 52 9.51 -3.45 -18.94
N ARG A 53 10.26 -4.05 -18.00
CA ARG A 53 9.96 -5.37 -17.43
C ARG A 53 8.88 -5.30 -16.36
N MET A 54 8.75 -4.17 -15.64
CA MET A 54 7.80 -4.01 -14.53
C MET A 54 6.34 -4.19 -14.97
N ALA A 55 6.02 -3.78 -16.20
CA ALA A 55 4.67 -3.90 -16.75
C ALA A 55 4.17 -5.35 -16.88
N THR A 56 5.09 -6.32 -16.89
CA THR A 56 4.80 -7.76 -17.00
C THR A 56 5.37 -8.56 -15.84
N ALA A 57 5.70 -7.91 -14.71
CA ALA A 57 6.20 -8.58 -13.52
C ALA A 57 5.22 -9.66 -13.06
N THR A 58 5.73 -10.87 -12.85
CA THR A 58 4.91 -12.00 -12.39
C THR A 58 4.67 -11.87 -10.89
N LEU A 59 3.42 -12.05 -10.47
CA LEU A 59 3.05 -12.07 -9.06
C LEU A 59 3.44 -13.40 -8.42
N TYR A 60 3.84 -13.36 -7.15
CA TYR A 60 3.94 -14.55 -6.32
C TYR A 60 2.53 -14.96 -5.83
N PRO A 61 2.01 -16.14 -6.22
CA PRO A 61 0.62 -16.49 -5.92
C PRO A 61 0.30 -16.60 -4.43
N ASP A 62 1.27 -17.04 -3.63
CA ASP A 62 1.19 -17.17 -2.17
C ASP A 62 1.20 -15.81 -1.46
N ALA A 63 1.98 -14.85 -1.96
CA ALA A 63 1.92 -13.47 -1.50
C ALA A 63 0.52 -12.88 -1.77
N LEU A 64 -0.03 -13.08 -2.97
CA LEU A 64 -1.38 -12.62 -3.30
C LEU A 64 -2.45 -13.22 -2.37
N GLU A 65 -2.41 -14.55 -2.14
CA GLU A 65 -3.32 -15.21 -1.21
C GLU A 65 -3.22 -14.63 0.20
N THR A 66 -2.00 -14.42 0.69
CA THR A 66 -1.72 -13.87 2.02
C THR A 66 -2.26 -12.44 2.17
N LEU A 67 -2.03 -11.58 1.17
CA LEU A 67 -2.50 -10.18 1.20
C LEU A 67 -4.02 -10.08 1.15
N ASN A 68 -4.66 -10.91 0.32
CA ASN A 68 -6.13 -10.96 0.25
C ASN A 68 -6.72 -11.39 1.59
N LYS A 69 -6.11 -12.39 2.25
CA LYS A 69 -6.52 -12.80 3.59
C LYS A 69 -6.39 -11.66 4.61
N TRP A 70 -5.26 -10.96 4.66
CA TRP A 70 -5.10 -9.82 5.59
C TRP A 70 -6.11 -8.72 5.31
N TYR A 71 -6.41 -8.44 4.05
CA TYR A 71 -7.44 -7.48 3.67
C TYR A 71 -8.84 -7.91 4.16
N GLU A 72 -9.18 -9.19 4.07
CA GLU A 72 -10.46 -9.74 4.56
C GLU A 72 -10.58 -9.70 6.10
N GLU A 73 -9.45 -9.81 6.81
CA GLU A 73 -9.39 -9.74 8.28
C GLU A 73 -9.46 -8.30 8.84
N GLY A 74 -9.18 -7.30 7.99
CA GLY A 74 -9.08 -5.88 8.37
C GLY A 74 -7.76 -5.51 9.04
#